data_AF-A0A6B3I9P2-F1
#
_entry.id   AF-A0A6B3I9P2-F1
#
_cell.length_a   1.000
_cell.length_b   1.000
_cell.length_c   1.000
_cell.angle_alpha   90.00
_cell.angle_beta   90.00
_cell.angle_gamma   90.00
#
_symmetry.space_group_name_H-M   'P 1'
#
loop_
_entity.id
_entity.type
_entity.pdbx_description
1 polymer ?
#
loop_
_entity_poly.entity_id
_entity_poly.type
_entity_poly.pdbx_seq_one_letter_code
_entity_poly.pdbx_strand_id
1 'polypeptide(L)'
;ALFPDLMSVVRHISCDDDTTRKTLWKLHDGTLVESVLMRYPERVTMCISSQAGCGMNCPFCATGQAGLDRNLSTAEIVHQIV
;
A
#
# COMPACT_ATOMS: atom_id res chain seq x y z
N ALA A 1 -9.53 23.07 -3.61
CA ALA A 1 -9.16 22.60 -2.26
C ALA A 1 -7.83 23.27 -1.88
N LEU A 2 -7.61 23.62 -0.61
CA LEU A 2 -6.37 24.27 -0.14
C LEU A 2 -5.17 23.31 -0.11
N PHE A 3 -5.41 22.00 -0.16
CA PHE A 3 -4.39 20.95 -0.17
C PHE A 3 -4.66 19.96 -1.32
N PRO A 4 -3.62 19.34 -1.89
CA PRO A 4 -3.79 18.24 -2.83
C PRO A 4 -4.44 17.03 -2.16
N ASP A 5 -5.08 16.18 -2.96
CA ASP A 5 -5.55 14.88 -2.48
C ASP A 5 -4.34 14.02 -2.07
N LEU A 6 -4.34 13.53 -0.83
CA LEU A 6 -3.21 12.80 -0.26
C LEU A 6 -2.86 11.54 -1.06
N MET A 7 -3.89 10.74 -1.34
CA MET A 7 -3.79 9.54 -2.18
C MET A 7 -5.18 9.14 -2.68
N SER A 8 -5.21 8.40 -3.79
CA SER A 8 -6.43 7.94 -4.45
C SER A 8 -6.33 6.46 -4.83
N VAL A 9 -7.47 5.77 -4.86
CA VAL A 9 -7.52 4.37 -5.32
C VAL A 9 -7.39 4.34 -6.84
N VAL A 10 -6.44 3.56 -7.33
CA VAL A 10 -6.27 3.29 -8.77
C VAL A 10 -7.03 2.02 -9.16
N ARG A 11 -6.91 0.96 -8.35
CA ARG A 11 -7.49 -0.34 -8.66
C ARG A 11 -7.63 -1.22 -7.41
N HIS A 12 -8.63 -2.08 -7.41
CA HIS A 12 -8.71 -3.25 -6.54
C HIS A 12 -8.51 -4.54 -7.33
N ILE A 13 -7.87 -5.52 -6.70
CA ILE A 13 -7.80 -6.90 -7.17
C ILE A 13 -8.15 -7.78 -5.96
N SER A 14 -9.04 -8.74 -6.16
CA SER A 14 -9.46 -9.67 -5.12
C SER A 14 -9.11 -11.12 -5.47
N CYS A 15 -8.97 -11.95 -4.44
CA CYS A 15 -8.92 -13.41 -4.53
C CYS A 15 -9.64 -14.02 -3.32
N ASP A 16 -9.68 -15.36 -3.27
CA ASP A 16 -10.25 -16.12 -2.15
C ASP A 16 -11.71 -15.73 -1.86
N ASP A 17 -12.56 -15.71 -2.89
CA ASP A 17 -13.97 -15.30 -2.80
C ASP A 17 -14.15 -13.93 -2.11
N ASP A 18 -13.34 -12.95 -2.53
CA ASP A 18 -13.28 -11.57 -2.00
C ASP A 18 -12.83 -11.44 -0.53
N THR A 19 -12.35 -12.51 0.10
CA THR A 19 -11.80 -12.43 1.46
C THR A 19 -10.42 -11.77 1.51
N THR A 20 -9.68 -11.78 0.39
CA THR A 20 -8.41 -11.07 0.23
C THR A 20 -8.55 -9.99 -0.85
N ARG A 21 -8.32 -8.72 -0.50
CA ARG A 21 -8.36 -7.59 -1.44
C ARG A 21 -7.08 -6.78 -1.39
N LYS A 22 -6.40 -6.68 -2.52
CA LYS A 22 -5.27 -5.77 -2.74
C LYS A 22 -5.75 -4.46 -3.35
N THR A 23 -5.28 -3.35 -2.82
CA THR A 23 -5.57 -2.00 -3.31
C THR A 23 -4.28 -1.34 -3.80
N LEU A 24 -4.30 -0.83 -5.02
CA LEU A 24 -3.25 0.03 -5.56
C LEU A 24 -3.61 1.48 -5.31
N TRP A 25 -2.73 2.20 -4.60
CA TRP A 25 -2.88 3.61 -4.28
C TRP A 25 -1.96 4.45 -5.15
N LYS A 26 -2.44 5.60 -5.61
CA LYS A 26 -1.62 6.67 -6.17
C LYS A 26 -1.53 7.82 -5.18
N LEU A 27 -0.31 8.12 -4.74
CA LEU A 27 -0.02 9.18 -3.79
C LEU A 27 -0.03 10.54 -4.49
N HIS A 28 -0.06 11.63 -3.72
CA HIS A 28 -0.11 13.00 -4.23
C HIS A 28 1.03 13.34 -5.21
N ASP A 29 2.18 12.69 -5.08
CA ASP A 29 3.37 12.83 -5.95
C ASP A 29 3.37 11.87 -7.15
N GLY A 30 2.34 11.03 -7.28
CA GLY A 30 2.19 10.07 -8.36
C GLY A 30 2.81 8.70 -8.09
N THR A 31 3.51 8.52 -6.97
CA THR A 31 4.08 7.24 -6.57
C THR A 31 2.98 6.23 -6.25
N LEU A 32 3.25 4.96 -6.51
CA LEU A 32 2.31 3.86 -6.29
C LEU A 32 2.74 3.00 -5.11
N VAL A 33 1.80 2.73 -4.20
CA VAL A 33 1.99 1.74 -3.12
C VAL A 33 0.77 0.83 -3.00
N GLU A 34 0.93 -0.30 -2.33
CA GLU A 34 -0.13 -1.29 -2.17
C GLU A 34 -0.48 -1.49 -0.70
N SER A 35 -1.76 -1.75 -0.43
CA SER A 35 -2.23 -2.33 0.84
C SER A 35 -3.05 -3.58 0.57
N VAL A 36 -3.07 -4.51 1.52
CA VAL A 36 -3.79 -5.78 1.39
C VAL A 36 -4.66 -6.03 2.62
N LEU A 37 -5.96 -6.11 2.38
CA LEU A 37 -6.96 -6.49 3.37
C LEU A 37 -7.22 -7.99 3.29
N MET A 38 -7.02 -8.71 4.39
CA MET A 38 -7.30 -10.15 4.50
C MET A 38 -8.31 -10.39 5.61
N ARG A 39 -9.43 -11.03 5.26
CA ARG A 39 -10.51 -11.37 6.19
C ARG A 39 -10.45 -12.86 6.52
N TYR A 40 -10.45 -13.17 7.81
CA TYR A 40 -10.52 -14.52 8.35
C TYR A 40 -11.76 -14.62 9.27
N PRO A 41 -12.22 -15.83 9.66
CA PRO A 41 -13.42 -15.99 10.47
C PRO A 41 -13.44 -15.17 11.77
N GLU A 42 -12.29 -15.04 12.45
CA GLU A 42 -12.20 -14.39 13.76
C GLU A 42 -11.31 -13.14 13.78
N ARG A 43 -10.74 -12.73 12.63
CA ARG A 43 -9.88 -11.55 12.56
C ARG A 43 -9.87 -10.93 11.18
N VAL A 44 -9.47 -9.67 11.13
CA VAL A 44 -9.10 -8.97 9.91
C VAL A 44 -7.67 -8.51 10.04
N THR A 45 -6.85 -8.75 9.02
CA THR A 45 -5.44 -8.34 8.98
C THR A 45 -5.25 -7.37 7.83
N MET A 46 -4.66 -6.20 8.12
CA MET A 46 -4.28 -5.22 7.12
C MET A 46 -2.76 -5.23 6.97
N CYS A 47 -2.29 -5.53 5.77
CA CYS A 47 -0.91 -5.28 5.37
C CYS A 47 -0.82 -3.87 4.81
N ILE A 48 0.04 -3.05 5.42
CA ILE A 48 0.28 -1.65 5.01
C ILE A 48 1.71 -1.47 4.54
N SER A 49 1.91 -0.55 3.62
CA SER A 49 3.22 -0.05 3.21
C SER A 49 3.69 1.07 4.12
N SER A 50 4.99 1.15 4.37
CA SER A 50 5.65 2.22 5.16
C SER A 50 6.67 3.02 4.34
N GLN A 51 7.05 2.52 3.17
CA GLN A 51 7.99 3.14 2.24
C GLN A 51 7.46 2.98 0.81
N ALA A 52 7.85 3.91 -0.07
CA ALA A 52 7.75 3.73 -1.51
C ALA A 52 9.02 3.03 -2.00
N GLY A 53 8.92 1.73 -2.26
CA GLY A 53 10.10 0.88 -2.44
C GLY A 53 10.75 0.49 -1.11
N CYS A 54 11.95 -0.09 -1.14
CA CYS A 54 12.67 -0.52 0.07
C CYS A 54 14.19 -0.51 -0.13
N GLY A 55 14.90 0.12 0.81
CA GLY A 55 16.37 0.29 0.74
C GLY A 55 17.17 -0.93 1.18
N MET A 56 16.51 -1.97 1.71
CA MET A 56 17.19 -3.17 2.22
C MET A 56 17.75 -4.06 1.12
N ASN A 57 17.23 -3.94 -0.11
CA ASN A 57 17.67 -4.68 -1.29
C ASN A 57 17.76 -6.21 -1.07
N CYS A 58 16.79 -6.79 -0.37
CA CYS A 58 16.75 -8.24 -0.17
C CYS A 58 16.54 -8.94 -1.53
N PRO A 59 17.38 -9.93 -1.92
CA PRO A 59 17.40 -10.45 -3.29
C PRO A 59 16.13 -11.18 -3.71
N PHE A 60 15.37 -11.68 -2.74
CA PHE A 60 14.10 -12.39 -2.92
C PHE A 60 12.87 -11.46 -2.89
N CYS A 61 13.04 -10.17 -2.62
CA CYS A 61 11.94 -9.22 -2.44
C CYS A 61 11.81 -8.30 -3.65
N ALA A 62 10.69 -8.39 -4.37
CA ALA A 62 10.41 -7.50 -5.51
C ALA A 62 10.46 -6.01 -5.11
N THR A 63 9.96 -5.65 -3.92
CA THR A 63 10.04 -4.28 -3.39
C THR A 63 11.48 -3.83 -3.15
N GLY A 64 12.36 -4.75 -2.71
CA GLY A 64 13.78 -4.46 -2.54
C GLY A 64 14.50 -4.25 -3.87
N GLN A 65 14.14 -5.01 -4.91
CA GLN A 65 14.69 -4.88 -6.26
C GLN A 65 14.29 -3.55 -6.93
N ALA A 66 13.18 -2.95 -6.54
CA ALA A 66 12.74 -1.63 -7.02
C ALA A 66 13.58 -0.47 -6.46
N GLY A 67 14.41 -0.71 -5.44
CA GLY A 67 15.13 0.34 -4.72
C GLY A 67 14.22 1.14 -3.79
N LEU A 68 14.77 2.18 -3.16
CA LEU A 68 14.04 3.11 -2.29
C LEU A 68 13.86 4.45 -2.98
N ASP A 69 12.62 4.92 -3.04
CA ASP A 69 12.31 6.30 -3.41
C ASP A 69 12.29 7.19 -2.15
N ARG A 70 11.33 6.95 -1.25
CA ARG A 70 11.19 7.69 0.01
C ARG A 70 10.40 6.94 1.08
N ASN A 71 10.44 7.48 2.29
CA ASN A 71 9.51 7.08 3.35
C ASN A 71 8.11 7.66 3.11
N LEU A 72 7.09 6.94 3.59
CA LEU A 72 5.73 7.46 3.63
C LEU A 72 5.55 8.37 4.85
N SER A 73 4.73 9.41 4.69
CA SER A 73 4.27 10.23 5.81
C SER A 73 3.32 9.42 6.71
N THR A 74 3.18 9.85 7.96
CA THR A 74 2.20 9.25 8.88
C THR A 74 0.79 9.22 8.29
N ALA A 75 0.40 10.28 7.57
CA ALA A 75 -0.89 10.35 6.92
C ALA A 75 -1.04 9.29 5.82
N GLU A 76 -0.03 9.10 4.97
CA GLU A 76 -0.02 8.07 3.92
C GLU A 76 -0.04 6.64 4.51
N ILE A 77 0.56 6.43 5.67
CA ILE A 77 0.53 5.13 6.37
C ILE A 77 -0.87 4.85 6.93
N VAL A 78 -1.45 5.80 7.66
CA VAL A 78 -2.76 5.64 8.32
C VAL A 78 -3.90 5.56 7.30
N HIS A 79 -3.82 6.32 6.20
CA HIS A 79 -4.88 6.36 5.18
C HIS A 79 -5.07 5.02 4.45
N GLN A 80 -4.08 4.11 4.50
CA GLN A 80 -4.23 2.76 3.94
C GLN A 80 -5.22 1.88 4.70
N ILE A 81 -5.64 2.27 5.91
CA ILE A 81 -6.58 1.54 6.77
C ILE A 81 -8.01 1.90 6.39
N VAL A 82 -8.53 1.33 5.30
CA VAL A 82 -9.89 1.54 4.76
C VAL A 82 -10.53 0.27 4.19
#